data_AF-F9PRI8-F1
#
_entry.id   AF-F9PRI8-F1
#
_cell.length_a   1.000
_cell.length_b   1.000
_cell.length_c   1.000
_cell.angle_alpha   90.00
_cell.angle_beta   90.00
_cell.angle_gamma   90.00
#
_symmetry.space_group_name_H-M   'P 1'
#
loop_
_entity.id
_entity.type
_entity.pdbx_description
1 polymer ?
#
loop_
_entity_poly.entity_id
_entity_poly.type
_entity_poly.pdbx_seq_one_letter_code
_entity_poly.pdbx_strand_id
1 'polypeptide(L)'
;MYDMKNFGVKRSNFNWIFKGILSNYSHDNFVSSEIDLDLIPNVDIFSNKSSKISKLKVKEKVQNVLDYFVSPDENLIVILTADDISMYEIKNQDIGTLPIFTVSLKNRREVVTFQWTNSISSELTYTEFLKIKQIN
;
A
#
# COMPACT_ATOMS: atom_id res chain seq x y z
N MET A 1 31.72 -2.70 -2.00
CA MET A 1 31.02 -1.42 -2.20
C MET A 1 29.55 -1.71 -1.88
N TYR A 2 28.99 -1.16 -0.81
CA TYR A 2 27.59 -1.41 -0.45
C TYR A 2 26.70 -0.68 -1.45
N ASP A 3 25.97 -1.43 -2.26
CA ASP A 3 24.99 -0.85 -3.17
C ASP A 3 23.74 -0.45 -2.39
N MET A 4 23.68 0.83 -2.00
CA MET A 4 22.55 1.42 -1.28
C MET A 4 21.28 1.55 -2.14
N LYS A 5 21.28 1.09 -3.40
CA LYS A 5 20.11 1.18 -4.29
C LYS A 5 19.25 -0.08 -4.31
N ASN A 6 19.67 -1.14 -3.61
CA ASN A 6 19.03 -2.46 -3.67
C ASN A 6 18.07 -2.71 -2.50
N PHE A 7 17.56 -1.68 -1.84
CA PHE A 7 16.56 -1.85 -0.78
C PHE A 7 15.37 -0.91 -0.97
N GLY A 8 14.20 -1.36 -0.53
CA GLY A 8 12.95 -0.61 -0.63
C GLY A 8 11.88 -1.22 0.25
N VAL A 9 10.63 -0.80 0.04
CA VAL A 9 9.47 -1.34 0.76
C VAL A 9 8.39 -1.70 -0.25
N LYS A 10 7.78 -2.87 -0.07
CA LYS A 10 6.61 -3.31 -0.84
C LYS A 10 5.42 -3.51 0.08
N ARG A 11 4.24 -3.07 -0.36
CA ARG A 11 2.98 -3.34 0.32
C ARG A 11 2.47 -4.72 -0.09
N SER A 12 2.17 -5.58 0.88
CA SER A 12 1.62 -6.91 0.63
C SER A 12 0.80 -7.37 1.83
N ASN A 13 -0.39 -7.93 1.57
CA ASN A 13 -1.29 -8.49 2.59
C ASN A 13 -1.45 -7.60 3.83
N PHE A 14 -1.86 -6.33 3.62
CA PHE A 14 -2.09 -5.35 4.68
C PHE A 14 -0.84 -4.91 5.46
N ASN A 15 0.36 -5.27 5.02
CA ASN A 15 1.61 -4.93 5.70
C ASN A 15 2.62 -4.32 4.72
N TRP A 16 3.49 -3.47 5.25
CA TRP A 16 4.69 -3.04 4.56
C TRP A 16 5.82 -4.04 4.85
N ILE A 17 6.48 -4.52 3.81
CA ILE A 17 7.58 -5.49 3.89
C ILE A 17 8.82 -4.81 3.33
N PHE A 18 9.91 -4.78 4.09
CA PHE A 18 11.19 -4.33 3.55
C PHE A 18 11.73 -5.36 2.57
N LYS A 19 12.17 -4.88 1.41
CA LYS A 19 12.68 -5.72 0.33
C LYS A 19 14.12 -5.36 0.03
N GLY A 20 14.93 -6.38 -0.21
CA GLY A 20 16.29 -6.27 -0.73
C GLY A 20 16.39 -6.93 -2.10
N ILE A 21 17.34 -6.49 -2.93
CA ILE A 21 17.74 -7.19 -4.16
C ILE A 21 19.14 -7.76 -3.93
N LEU A 22 19.25 -9.08 -3.99
CA LEU A 22 20.52 -9.78 -3.97
C LEU A 22 20.92 -10.14 -5.39
N SER A 23 22.07 -9.63 -5.84
CA SER A 23 22.61 -9.92 -7.16
C SER A 23 23.85 -10.82 -7.03
N ASN A 24 23.86 -11.92 -7.76
CA ASN A 24 25.01 -12.82 -7.84
C ASN A 24 25.59 -12.81 -9.25
N TYR A 25 26.91 -12.73 -9.34
CA TYR A 25 27.66 -12.83 -10.58
C TYR A 25 28.18 -14.27 -10.69
N SER A 26 27.60 -15.05 -11.59
CA SER A 26 28.01 -16.44 -11.83
C SER A 26 28.03 -16.70 -13.32
N HIS A 27 29.19 -17.13 -13.85
CA HIS A 27 29.36 -17.61 -15.22
C HIS A 27 28.74 -16.66 -16.28
N ASP A 28 29.19 -15.41 -16.32
CA ASP A 28 28.75 -14.34 -17.25
C ASP A 28 27.26 -13.96 -17.21
N ASN A 29 26.50 -14.46 -16.23
CA ASN A 29 25.10 -14.10 -16.03
C ASN A 29 24.89 -13.35 -14.71
N PHE A 30 24.18 -12.24 -14.79
CA PHE A 30 23.70 -11.49 -13.64
C PHE A 30 22.35 -12.07 -13.20
N VAL A 31 22.32 -12.71 -12.04
CA VAL A 31 21.05 -13.20 -11.46
C VAL A 31 20.73 -12.35 -10.25
N SER A 32 19.61 -11.63 -10.31
CA SER A 32 19.06 -10.85 -9.19
C SER A 32 17.84 -11.53 -8.61
N SER A 33 17.72 -11.52 -7.29
CA SER A 33 16.57 -12.07 -6.56
C SER A 33 16.11 -11.10 -5.48
N GLU A 34 14.79 -10.92 -5.38
CA GLU A 34 14.18 -10.14 -4.30
C GLU A 34 14.11 -10.98 -3.03
N ILE A 35 14.49 -10.39 -1.90
CA ILE A 35 14.46 -11.02 -0.58
C ILE A 35 13.66 -10.16 0.41
N ASP A 36 12.96 -10.80 1.33
CA ASP A 36 12.31 -10.13 2.46
C ASP A 36 13.35 -9.83 3.53
N LEU A 37 13.38 -8.58 4.00
CA LEU A 37 14.25 -8.13 5.07
C LEU A 37 13.42 -7.98 6.34
N ASP A 38 13.76 -8.74 7.37
CA ASP A 38 13.12 -8.62 8.69
C ASP A 38 13.76 -7.47 9.48
N LEU A 39 13.36 -6.24 9.12
CA LEU A 39 13.87 -5.00 9.70
C LEU A 39 12.78 -4.32 10.54
N ILE A 40 13.13 -3.96 11.77
CA ILE A 40 12.28 -3.13 12.63
C ILE A 40 12.79 -1.68 12.50
N PRO A 41 12.01 -0.76 11.92
CA PRO A 41 12.46 0.61 11.76
C PRO A 41 12.50 1.34 13.11
N ASN A 42 13.55 2.12 13.34
CA ASN A 42 13.72 2.94 14.56
C ASN A 42 12.82 4.18 14.57
N VAL A 43 12.12 4.47 13.47
CA VAL A 43 11.17 5.56 13.33
C VAL A 43 9.91 5.02 12.65
N ASP A 44 8.74 5.56 13.00
CA ASP A 44 7.50 5.19 12.30
C ASP A 44 7.48 5.81 10.90
N ILE A 45 7.99 5.06 9.92
CA ILE A 45 8.02 5.46 8.51
C ILE A 45 6.67 5.25 7.81
N PHE A 46 5.75 4.50 8.41
CA PHE A 46 4.49 4.13 7.76
C PHE A 46 3.29 4.87 8.34
N SER A 47 3.48 5.63 9.42
CA SER A 47 2.42 6.37 10.11
C SER A 47 1.23 5.47 10.47
N ASN A 48 1.49 4.19 10.72
CA ASN A 48 0.44 3.19 10.93
C ASN A 48 -0.09 3.34 12.35
N LYS A 49 -0.98 4.30 12.56
CA LYS A 49 -1.82 4.29 13.77
C LYS A 49 -2.64 3.00 13.76
N SER A 50 -2.71 2.33 14.91
CA SER A 50 -3.58 1.19 15.11
C SER A 50 -5.01 1.59 14.76
N SER A 51 -5.55 1.08 13.66
CA SER A 51 -6.94 1.32 13.26
C SER A 51 -7.89 0.54 14.17
N LYS A 52 -9.02 1.15 14.54
CA LYS A 52 -10.11 0.43 15.23
C LYS A 52 -10.80 -0.62 14.35
N ILE A 53 -10.60 -0.59 13.03
CA ILE A 53 -11.13 -1.58 12.10
C ILE A 53 -10.14 -2.73 11.95
N SER A 54 -10.54 -3.93 12.40
CA SER A 54 -9.70 -5.13 12.31
C SER A 54 -9.64 -5.67 10.88
N LYS A 55 -8.51 -6.31 10.54
CA LYS A 55 -8.34 -7.03 9.26
C LYS A 55 -9.44 -8.08 9.04
N LEU A 56 -9.89 -8.73 10.11
CA LEU A 56 -10.98 -9.71 10.06
C LEU A 56 -12.28 -9.07 9.59
N LYS A 57 -12.65 -7.92 10.16
CA LYS A 57 -13.88 -7.20 9.81
C LYS A 57 -13.90 -6.77 8.34
N VAL A 58 -12.75 -6.36 7.80
CA VAL A 58 -12.63 -6.03 6.38
C VAL A 58 -12.81 -7.29 5.51
N LYS A 59 -12.21 -8.42 5.89
CA LYS A 59 -12.36 -9.69 5.15
C LYS A 59 -13.78 -10.26 5.19
N GLU A 60 -14.49 -10.10 6.31
CA GLU A 60 -15.89 -10.49 6.43
C GLU A 60 -16.79 -9.65 5.52
N LYS A 61 -16.47 -8.36 5.38
CA LYS A 61 -17.17 -7.43 4.47
C LYS A 61 -16.87 -7.70 3.00
N VAL A 62 -15.60 -7.92 2.65
CA VAL A 62 -15.11 -8.15 1.28
C VAL A 62 -14.13 -9.32 1.29
N GLN A 63 -14.58 -10.50 0.88
CA GLN A 63 -13.78 -11.73 0.98
C GLN A 63 -12.50 -11.71 0.13
N ASN A 64 -12.53 -11.08 -1.04
CA ASN A 64 -11.40 -10.99 -1.98
C ASN A 64 -10.56 -9.71 -1.79
N VAL A 65 -10.58 -9.12 -0.59
CA VAL A 65 -9.80 -7.92 -0.28
C VAL A 65 -8.29 -8.17 -0.40
N LEU A 66 -7.61 -7.27 -1.12
CA LEU A 66 -6.15 -7.26 -1.28
C LEU A 66 -5.48 -6.31 -0.27
N ASP A 67 -6.05 -5.13 -0.06
CA ASP A 67 -5.58 -4.16 0.94
C ASP A 67 -6.71 -3.22 1.35
N TYR A 68 -6.49 -2.45 2.42
CA TYR A 68 -7.40 -1.38 2.83
C TYR A 68 -6.67 -0.25 3.53
N PHE A 69 -7.27 0.93 3.50
CA PHE A 69 -6.74 2.14 4.11
C PHE A 69 -7.86 2.90 4.82
N VAL A 70 -7.67 3.15 6.12
CA VAL A 70 -8.64 3.89 6.96
C VAL A 70 -8.22 5.35 7.07
N SER A 71 -9.18 6.26 6.99
CA SER A 71 -8.93 7.70 7.12
C SER A 71 -8.36 8.06 8.50
N PRO A 72 -7.62 9.18 8.63
CA PRO A 72 -7.01 9.56 9.90
C PRO A 72 -8.02 9.79 11.03
N ASP A 73 -9.23 10.20 10.70
CA ASP A 73 -10.38 10.39 11.59
C ASP A 73 -11.27 9.14 11.73
N GLU A 74 -10.91 8.03 11.07
CA GLU A 74 -11.57 6.72 11.13
C GLU A 74 -13.05 6.71 10.74
N ASN A 75 -13.49 7.67 9.91
CA ASN A 75 -14.86 7.72 9.38
C ASN A 75 -14.99 7.18 7.95
N LEU A 76 -13.87 6.88 7.28
CA LEU A 76 -13.84 6.36 5.91
C LEU A 76 -12.83 5.21 5.81
N ILE A 77 -13.14 4.28 4.91
CA ILE A 77 -12.23 3.20 4.52
C ILE A 77 -12.24 3.03 3.01
N VAL A 78 -11.05 2.94 2.42
CA VAL A 78 -10.84 2.51 1.04
C VAL A 78 -10.47 1.03 1.07
N ILE A 79 -11.22 0.20 0.36
CA ILE A 79 -11.00 -1.24 0.23
C ILE A 79 -10.65 -1.54 -1.22
N LEU A 80 -9.55 -2.28 -1.41
CA LEU A 80 -9.04 -2.66 -2.73
C LEU A 80 -9.24 -4.15 -2.94
N THR A 81 -9.77 -4.52 -4.09
CA THR A 81 -9.79 -5.89 -4.61
C THR A 81 -8.94 -5.96 -5.88
N ALA A 82 -8.93 -7.12 -6.55
CA ALA A 82 -8.29 -7.23 -7.86
C ALA A 82 -8.97 -6.37 -8.92
N ASP A 83 -10.27 -6.12 -8.74
CA ASP A 83 -11.17 -5.59 -9.76
C ASP A 83 -11.66 -4.18 -9.44
N ASP A 84 -11.63 -3.75 -8.17
CA ASP A 84 -12.23 -2.49 -7.75
C ASP A 84 -11.45 -1.79 -6.63
N ILE A 85 -11.54 -0.46 -6.63
CA ILE A 85 -11.25 0.38 -5.47
C ILE A 85 -12.58 0.97 -5.00
N SER A 86 -12.99 0.66 -3.77
CA SER A 86 -14.26 1.11 -3.22
C SER A 86 -14.07 1.86 -1.90
N MET A 87 -14.77 2.99 -1.73
CA MET A 87 -14.76 3.75 -0.49
C MET A 87 -16.07 3.52 0.27
N TYR A 88 -15.97 3.29 1.57
CA TYR A 88 -17.11 3.10 2.48
C TYR A 88 -17.03 4.08 3.64
N GLU A 89 -18.19 4.43 4.18
CA GLU A 89 -18.27 5.10 5.47
C GLU A 89 -18.02 4.11 6.60
N ILE A 90 -17.41 4.58 7.69
CA ILE A 90 -17.33 3.89 8.97
C ILE A 90 -18.23 4.62 9.96
N LYS A 91 -19.18 3.89 10.57
CA LYS A 91 -20.03 4.39 11.66
C LYS A 91 -20.04 3.39 12.80
N ASN A 92 -19.84 3.85 14.03
CA ASN A 92 -19.79 2.97 15.22
C ASN A 92 -18.83 1.78 15.04
N GLN A 93 -17.70 2.00 14.36
CA GLN A 93 -16.71 0.98 14.00
C GLN A 93 -17.21 -0.08 12.99
N ASP A 94 -18.40 0.06 12.41
CA ASP A 94 -18.91 -0.77 11.33
C ASP A 94 -18.68 -0.15 9.96
N ILE A 95 -18.38 -1.00 8.97
CA ILE A 95 -18.23 -0.61 7.57
C ILE A 95 -19.63 -0.55 6.95
N GLY A 96 -19.98 0.57 6.33
CA GLY A 96 -21.28 0.79 5.70
C GLY A 96 -21.65 -0.32 4.71
N THR A 97 -22.96 -0.56 4.56
CA THR A 97 -23.47 -1.63 3.70
C THR A 97 -23.13 -1.38 2.22
N LEU A 98 -23.26 -0.14 1.76
CA LEU A 98 -23.00 0.26 0.39
C LEU A 98 -21.75 1.16 0.32
N PRO A 99 -20.95 1.07 -0.76
CA PRO A 99 -19.87 2.00 -0.99
C PRO A 99 -20.40 3.39 -1.31
N ILE A 100 -19.68 4.42 -0.86
CA ILE A 100 -19.87 5.81 -1.26
C ILE A 100 -19.51 5.98 -2.74
N PHE A 101 -18.44 5.33 -3.17
CA PHE A 101 -18.08 5.21 -4.59
C PHE A 101 -17.26 3.93 -4.84
N THR A 102 -17.28 3.49 -6.09
CA THR A 102 -16.45 2.40 -6.59
C THR A 102 -15.83 2.80 -7.94
N VAL A 103 -14.55 2.50 -8.10
CA VAL A 103 -13.82 2.64 -9.35
C VAL A 103 -13.30 1.27 -9.77
N SER A 104 -13.75 0.78 -10.92
CA SER A 104 -13.30 -0.49 -11.45
C SER A 104 -11.91 -0.40 -12.10
N LEU A 105 -11.11 -1.40 -11.82
CA LEU A 105 -9.78 -1.63 -12.34
C LEU A 105 -9.86 -2.56 -13.53
N LYS A 106 -9.23 -2.16 -14.65
CA LYS A 106 -9.19 -3.01 -15.85
C LYS A 106 -8.37 -4.30 -15.66
N ASN A 107 -7.34 -4.24 -14.81
CA ASN A 107 -6.41 -5.34 -14.50
C ASN A 107 -6.00 -5.20 -13.03
N ARG A 108 -5.54 -6.31 -12.42
CA ARG A 108 -4.95 -6.30 -11.08
C ARG A 108 -3.80 -5.28 -11.01
N ARG A 109 -3.86 -4.38 -10.03
CA ARG A 109 -2.82 -3.39 -9.76
C ARG A 109 -2.23 -3.61 -8.37
N GLU A 110 -0.98 -3.21 -8.21
CA GLU A 110 -0.32 -3.17 -6.90
C GLU A 110 -0.36 -1.75 -6.32
N VAL A 111 -0.46 -1.66 -5.00
CA VAL A 111 -0.33 -0.38 -4.30
C VAL A 111 1.15 -0.02 -4.23
N VAL A 112 1.52 1.10 -4.87
CA VAL A 112 2.88 1.66 -4.79
C VAL A 112 2.98 2.66 -3.64
N THR A 113 1.96 3.50 -3.46
CA THR A 113 1.87 4.49 -2.38
C THR A 113 0.41 4.76 -2.04
N PHE A 114 0.16 5.27 -0.84
CA PHE A 114 -1.15 5.71 -0.40
C PHE A 114 -1.00 6.86 0.61
N GLN A 115 -1.83 7.90 0.48
CA GLN A 115 -1.82 9.04 1.39
C GLN A 115 -3.23 9.62 1.52
N TRP A 116 -3.66 9.87 2.76
CA TRP A 116 -4.80 10.76 3.03
C TRP A 116 -4.31 12.20 3.09
N THR A 117 -4.94 13.07 2.30
CA THR A 117 -4.46 14.44 2.15
C THR A 117 -5.64 15.37 1.94
N ASN A 118 -5.62 16.56 2.54
CA ASN A 118 -6.62 17.59 2.28
C ASN A 118 -6.36 18.18 0.88
N SER A 119 -7.39 18.70 0.21
CA SER A 119 -7.35 19.12 -1.20
C SER A 119 -6.12 19.94 -1.62
N ILE A 120 -5.64 20.84 -0.74
CA ILE A 120 -4.47 21.73 -0.96
C ILE A 120 -3.16 20.95 -1.21
N SER A 121 -3.05 19.70 -0.75
CA SER A 121 -1.82 18.91 -0.79
C SER A 121 -1.81 17.81 -1.86
N SER A 122 -2.91 17.63 -2.58
CA SER A 122 -3.05 16.59 -3.61
C SER A 122 -2.14 16.80 -4.83
N GLU A 123 -1.89 18.06 -5.21
CA GLU A 123 -0.98 18.42 -6.31
C GLU A 123 0.48 18.04 -6.01
N LEU A 124 0.92 18.15 -4.75
CA LEU A 124 2.26 17.76 -4.32
C LEU A 124 2.46 16.26 -4.46
N THR A 125 1.52 15.44 -3.95
CA THR A 125 1.60 13.98 -4.07
C THR A 125 1.62 13.51 -5.53
N TYR A 126 0.80 14.11 -6.39
CA TYR A 126 0.80 13.80 -7.82
C TYR A 126 2.13 14.18 -8.50
N THR A 127 2.68 15.34 -8.15
CA THR A 127 3.98 15.81 -8.67
C THR A 127 5.12 14.88 -8.24
N GLU A 128 5.16 14.45 -6.97
CA GLU A 128 6.16 13.48 -6.51
C GLU A 128 6.01 12.12 -7.21
N PHE A 129 4.77 11.65 -7.43
CA PHE A 129 4.54 10.44 -8.21
C PHE A 129 5.06 10.55 -9.65
N LEU A 130 4.86 11.69 -10.31
CA LEU A 130 5.38 11.91 -11.67
C LEU A 130 6.90 11.88 -11.73
N LYS A 131 7.61 12.38 -10.71
CA LYS A 131 9.07 12.26 -10.63
C LYS A 131 9.52 10.81 -10.61
N ILE A 132 8.82 9.96 -9.83
CA ILE A 132 9.11 8.52 -9.76
C ILE A 132 8.91 7.85 -11.12
N LYS A 133 7.85 8.20 -11.85
CA LYS A 133 7.55 7.63 -13.17
C LYS A 133 8.62 7.97 -14.23
N GLN A 134 9.26 9.14 -14.15
CA GLN A 134 10.26 9.59 -15.12
C GLN A 134 11.63 8.90 -14.96
N ILE A 135 11.84 8.18 -13.85
CA ILE A 135 13.10 7.50 -13.54
C ILE A 135 13.13 6.08 -14.14
N ASN A 136 12.01 5.60 -14.70
CA ASN A 136 11.86 4.28 -15.33
C ASN A 136 11.73 4.38 -16.86
#